data_AF-A0A0B8NZZ2-F1
#
_entry.id   AF-A0A0B8NZZ2-F1
#
_cell.length_a   1.000
_cell.length_b   1.000
_cell.length_c   1.000
_cell.angle_alpha   90.00
_cell.angle_beta   90.00
_cell.angle_gamma   90.00
#
_symmetry.space_group_name_H-M   'P 1'
#
loop_
_entity.id
_entity.type
_entity.pdbx_description
1 polymer ?
#
loop_
_entity_poly.entity_id
_entity_poly.type
_entity_poly.pdbx_seq_one_letter_code
_entity_poly.pdbx_strand_id
1 'polypeptide(L)'
;MVPSKAEQEQIQQLLYSKLSIGVYDDETREIFLKVINNLAEQGAQAVILGCTEFPLLLKDSKSPIPVVDSLQCHTKSLISFILSD
;
A
#
# COMPACT_ATOMS: atom_id res chain seq x y z
N MET A 1 13.41 4.91 0.26
CA MET A 1 13.50 3.66 1.06
C MET A 1 12.50 2.66 0.51
N VAL A 2 12.82 1.37 0.59
CA VAL A 2 11.98 0.26 0.10
C VAL A 2 12.09 -0.91 1.09
N PRO A 3 11.12 -1.85 1.12
CA PRO A 3 11.25 -3.05 1.94
C PRO A 3 12.50 -3.85 1.58
N SER A 4 12.96 -4.70 2.49
CA SER A 4 14.04 -5.65 2.22
C SER A 4 13.67 -6.62 1.09
N LYS A 5 14.65 -7.32 0.51
CA LYS A 5 14.39 -8.27 -0.59
C LYS A 5 13.43 -9.39 -0.19
N ALA A 6 13.58 -9.94 1.01
CA ALA A 6 12.67 -10.96 1.53
C ALA A 6 11.23 -10.43 1.69
N GLU A 7 11.07 -9.19 2.17
CA GLU A 7 9.75 -8.57 2.29
C GLU A 7 9.14 -8.27 0.91
N GLN A 8 9.94 -7.85 -0.08
CA GLN A 8 9.46 -7.64 -1.46
C GLN A 8 8.95 -8.95 -2.07
N GLU A 9 9.70 -10.04 -1.91
CA GLU A 9 9.29 -11.37 -2.39
C GLU A 9 7.99 -11.84 -1.72
N GLN A 10 7.87 -11.65 -0.40
CA GLN A 10 6.66 -11.99 0.34
C GLN A 10 5.46 -11.15 -0.11
N ILE A 11 5.63 -9.83 -0.25
CA ILE A 11 4.59 -8.92 -0.76
C ILE A 11 4.15 -9.35 -2.15
N GLN A 12 5.09 -9.64 -3.05
CA GLN A 12 4.79 -10.05 -4.41
C GLN A 12 4.02 -11.38 -4.45
N GLN A 13 4.44 -12.36 -3.63
CA GLN A 13 3.73 -13.63 -3.54
C GLN A 13 2.30 -13.43 -3.04
N LEU A 14 2.09 -12.65 -1.97
CA LEU A 14 0.75 -12.38 -1.41
C LEU A 14 -0.13 -11.58 -2.37
N LEU A 15 0.46 -10.61 -3.09
CA LEU A 15 -0.24 -9.83 -4.12
C LEU A 15 -0.85 -10.76 -5.17
N TYR A 16 -0.06 -11.64 -5.77
CA TYR A 16 -0.55 -12.55 -6.83
C TYR A 16 -1.43 -13.68 -6.31
N SER A 17 -1.06 -14.29 -5.18
CA SER A 17 -1.77 -15.48 -4.67
C SER A 17 -3.07 -15.16 -3.94
N LYS A 18 -3.23 -13.94 -3.40
CA LYS A 18 -4.41 -13.54 -2.61
C LYS A 18 -5.06 -12.28 -3.16
N LEU A 19 -4.34 -11.16 -3.20
CA LEU A 19 -4.97 -9.86 -3.44
C LEU A 19 -5.54 -9.74 -4.87
N SER A 20 -4.80 -10.20 -5.89
CA SER A 20 -5.23 -10.16 -7.29
C SER A 20 -6.43 -11.08 -7.59
N ILE A 21 -6.74 -12.02 -6.70
CA ILE A 21 -7.95 -12.87 -6.78
C ILE A 21 -9.03 -12.44 -5.78
N GLY A 22 -8.88 -11.27 -5.16
CA GLY A 22 -9.89 -10.66 -4.29
C GLY A 22 -9.92 -11.18 -2.85
N VAL A 23 -8.87 -11.85 -2.39
CA VAL A 23 -8.76 -12.35 -1.01
C VAL A 23 -8.03 -11.33 -0.14
N TYR A 24 -8.75 -10.74 0.82
CA TYR A 24 -8.24 -9.73 1.76
C TYR A 24 -8.48 -10.22 3.20
N ASP A 25 -7.48 -10.88 3.78
CA ASP A 25 -7.55 -11.43 5.14
C ASP A 25 -6.65 -10.68 6.13
N ASP A 26 -6.93 -10.87 7.43
CA ASP A 26 -6.22 -10.21 8.51
C ASP A 26 -4.75 -10.62 8.59
N GLU A 27 -4.42 -11.89 8.29
CA GLU A 27 -3.04 -12.39 8.26
C GLU A 27 -2.19 -11.62 7.25
N THR A 28 -2.70 -11.43 6.04
CA THR A 28 -2.02 -10.68 4.97
C THR A 28 -1.88 -9.21 5.36
N ARG A 29 -2.91 -8.63 5.96
CA ARG A 29 -2.89 -7.25 6.45
C ARG A 29 -1.80 -7.04 7.50
N GLU A 30 -1.71 -7.92 8.50
CA GLU A 30 -0.70 -7.83 9.55
C GLU A 30 0.72 -7.93 8.99
N ILE A 31 0.95 -8.78 7.99
CA ILE A 31 2.23 -8.86 7.27
C ILE A 31 2.58 -7.51 6.64
N PHE A 32 1.64 -6.89 5.93
CA PHE A 32 1.86 -5.59 5.30
C PHE A 32 2.09 -4.47 6.34
N LEU A 33 1.33 -4.45 7.43
CA LEU A 33 1.52 -3.50 8.53
C LEU A 33 2.89 -3.65 9.19
N LYS A 34 3.38 -4.88 9.35
CA LYS A 34 4.74 -5.15 9.85
C LYS A 34 5.81 -4.57 8.93
N VAL A 35 5.67 -4.75 7.62
CA VAL A 35 6.61 -4.14 6.65
C VAL A 35 6.58 -2.62 6.74
N ILE A 36 5.40 -2.01 6.84
CA ILE A 36 5.26 -0.56 7.00
C ILE A 36 5.91 -0.09 8.31
N ASN A 37 5.74 -0.83 9.40
CA ASN A 37 6.39 -0.53 10.69
C ASN A 37 7.92 -0.61 10.58
N ASN A 38 8.47 -1.64 9.92
CA ASN A 38 9.91 -1.77 9.69
C ASN A 38 10.47 -0.59 8.90
N LEU A 39 9.71 -0.07 7.92
CA LEU A 39 10.09 1.15 7.19
C LEU A 39 10.00 2.39 8.07
N ALA A 40 8.98 2.50 8.92
CA ALA A 40 8.82 3.60 9.87
C ALA A 40 10.01 3.66 10.85
N GLU A 41 10.45 2.52 11.37
CA GLU A 41 11.63 2.40 12.24
C GLU A 41 12.93 2.80 11.54
N GLN A 42 12.99 2.65 10.21
CA GLN A 42 14.10 3.14 9.38
C GLN A 42 13.99 4.64 9.03
N GLY A 43 12.98 5.34 9.55
CA GLY A 43 12.77 6.77 9.34
C GLY A 43 11.79 7.13 8.22
N ALA A 44 11.00 6.17 7.72
CA ALA A 44 9.91 6.50 6.80
C ALA A 44 8.91 7.43 7.46
N GLN A 45 8.59 8.54 6.80
CA GLN A 45 7.57 9.49 7.26
C GLN A 45 6.21 9.27 6.61
N ALA A 46 6.18 8.50 5.51
CA ALA A 46 4.97 8.07 4.81
C ALA A 46 5.28 6.83 3.97
N VAL A 47 4.25 6.10 3.57
CA VAL A 47 4.34 4.97 2.62
C VAL A 47 3.40 5.18 1.44
N ILE A 48 3.89 4.90 0.23
CA ILE A 48 3.08 4.96 -0.99
C ILE A 48 2.43 3.60 -1.22
N LEU A 49 1.11 3.60 -1.38
CA LEU A 49 0.34 2.43 -1.81
C LEU A 49 0.41 2.39 -3.35
N GLY A 50 1.40 1.66 -3.87
CA GLY A 50 1.74 1.62 -5.30
C GLY A 50 0.91 0.67 -6.16
N CYS A 51 0.15 -0.24 -5.56
CA CYS A 51 -0.79 -1.12 -6.24
C CYS A 51 -2.22 -0.76 -5.84
N THR A 52 -3.17 -0.93 -6.76
CA THR A 52 -4.58 -0.60 -6.54
C THR A 52 -5.27 -1.47 -5.49
N GLU A 53 -4.68 -2.62 -5.18
CA GLU A 53 -5.13 -3.60 -4.19
C GLU A 53 -4.72 -3.22 -2.77
N PHE A 54 -3.62 -2.48 -2.58
CA PHE A 54 -3.12 -2.15 -1.23
C PHE A 54 -4.07 -1.23 -0.46
N PRO A 55 -4.70 -0.21 -1.06
CA PRO A 55 -5.76 0.55 -0.39
C PRO A 55 -6.94 -0.31 0.06
N LEU A 56 -7.28 -1.37 -0.69
CA LEU A 56 -8.36 -2.29 -0.34
C LEU A 56 -7.98 -3.17 0.86
N LEU A 57 -6.76 -3.69 0.89
CA LEU A 57 -6.23 -4.48 2.00
C LEU A 57 -6.18 -3.68 3.32
N LEU A 58 -5.76 -2.41 3.23
CA LEU A 58 -5.49 -1.55 4.39
C LEU A 58 -6.65 -0.66 4.79
N LYS A 59 -7.82 -0.76 4.13
CA LYS A 59 -8.97 0.14 4.30
C LYS A 59 -9.38 0.34 5.77
N ASP A 60 -9.45 -0.76 6.52
CA ASP A 60 -9.88 -0.77 7.92
C ASP A 60 -8.70 -0.88 8.90
N SER A 61 -7.49 -0.55 8.42
CA SER A 61 -6.24 -0.70 9.18
C SER A 61 -5.71 0.65 9.65
N LYS A 62 -5.05 0.64 10.81
CA LYS A 62 -4.30 1.81 11.28
C LYS A 62 -2.82 1.64 10.94
N SER A 63 -2.38 2.28 9.86
CA SER A 63 -0.97 2.34 9.50
C SER A 63 -0.17 3.14 10.56
N PRO A 64 1.06 2.71 10.94
CA PRO A 64 1.88 3.43 11.91
C PRO A 64 2.40 4.77 11.38
N ILE A 65 2.44 4.93 10.06
CA ILE A 65 2.82 6.18 9.37
C ILE A 65 1.78 6.54 8.30
N PRO A 66 1.65 7.82 7.92
CA PRO A 66 0.76 8.25 6.84
C PRO A 66 0.87 7.40 5.57
N VAL A 67 -0.27 7.09 4.97
CA VAL A 67 -0.36 6.38 3.69
C VAL A 67 -0.70 7.35 2.57
N VAL A 68 -0.08 7.15 1.41
CA VAL A 68 -0.37 7.89 0.18
C VAL A 68 -0.92 6.91 -0.85
N ASP A 69 -2.23 6.97 -1.09
CA ASP A 69 -2.86 6.21 -2.16
C ASP A 69 -2.53 6.84 -3.52
N SER A 70 -1.64 6.16 -4.26
CA SER A 70 -1.18 6.64 -5.57
C SER A 70 -2.32 6.74 -6.59
N LEU A 71 -3.27 5.81 -6.57
CA LEU A 71 -4.43 5.83 -7.47
C LEU A 71 -5.31 7.02 -7.13
N GLN A 72 -5.61 7.25 -5.85
CA GLN A 72 -6.43 8.39 -5.44
C GLN A 72 -5.76 9.73 -5.82
N CYS A 73 -4.45 9.88 -5.58
CA CYS A 73 -3.70 11.06 -6.00
C CYS A 73 -3.79 11.27 -7.51
N HIS A 74 -3.58 10.20 -8.29
CA HIS A 74 -3.62 10.26 -9.75
C HIS A 74 -5.01 10.64 -10.27
N THR A 75 -6.08 10.02 -9.74
CA THR A 75 -7.46 10.35 -10.10
C THR A 75 -7.80 11.80 -9.79
N LYS A 76 -7.39 12.33 -8.63
CA LYS A 76 -7.59 13.74 -8.28
C LYS A 76 -6.91 14.68 -9.27
N SER A 77 -5.65 14.40 -9.62
CA SER A 77 -4.91 15.17 -10.62
C SER A 77 -5.55 15.11 -12.00
N LEU A 78 -6.01 13.93 -12.43
CA LEU A 78 -6.68 13.74 -13.71
C LEU A 78 -7.99 14.53 -13.79
N ILE A 79 -8.81 14.47 -12.73
CA ILE A 79 -10.05 15.26 -12.65
C ILE A 79 -9.74 16.75 -12.72
N SER A 80 -8.75 17.24 -11.96
CA SER A 80 -8.34 18.63 -12.01
C SER A 80 -7.91 19.05 -13.41
N PHE A 81 -7.14 18.22 -14.11
CA PHE A 81 -6.69 18.50 -15.46
C PHE A 81 -7.85 18.59 -16.45
N ILE A 82 -8.80 17.65 -16.40
CA ILE A 82 -9.98 17.63 -17.30
C ILE A 82 -10.89 18.85 -17.06
N LEU A 83 -10.98 19.34 -15.82
CA LEU A 83 -11.84 20.46 -15.43
C LEU A 83 -11.13 21.82 -15.45
N SER A 84 -9.83 21.88 -15.80
CA SER A 84 -9.12 23.14 -15.97
C SER A 84 -9.43 23.70 -17.36
N ASP A 85 -10.03 24.90 -17.42
CA ASP A 85 -10.35 25.63 -18.66
C ASP A 85 -9.11 25.91 -19.53
#